data_AF-A0A965TZY0-F1
#
_entry.id   AF-A0A965TZY0-F1
#
_cell.length_a   1.000
_cell.length_b   1.000
_cell.length_c   1.000
_cell.angle_alpha   90.00
_cell.angle_beta   90.00
_cell.angle_gamma   90.00
#
_symmetry.space_group_name_H-M   'P 1'
#
loop_
_entity.id
_entity.type
_entity.pdbx_description
1 polymer ?
#
loop_
_entity_poly.entity_id
_entity_poly.type
_entity_poly.pdbx_seq_one_letter_code
_entity_poly.pdbx_strand_id
1 'polypeptide(L)'
;MITFTSAEQKVLDKFVQVLKEHNSPSTQLVESQVKHVRNLAHLVDASSSPLTDSLEFEEKRNVDSLIEKVCRQGLSLAVDIPSKAHLGHAFTILKLHLFGLLMKLLPTIEELEEVAIQVEEEYNDLLFILMAEELYSNLLSQNRIAHKPMREAAKELILLWDKRTSGYLSTFAQSTRQLWLARNTLVPVLGTLLGTMEIMRLSTHVPKVWFDFLTSIAHDAEAASALEEFLFGITYEELGNLREYMKSENIRVINRSSAWHILGKKEEKKVGTYSALALYKSFLERQRQSIIRGYKEAKGPKMTLEEYFVVYLLESDDYQPQIIN
;
A
#
# COMPACT_ATOMS: atom_id res chain seq x y z
N MET A 1 -16.96 -7.07 -12.33
CA MET A 1 -16.28 -6.21 -11.35
C MET A 1 -17.27 -5.18 -10.85
N ILE A 2 -17.13 -4.66 -9.63
CA ILE A 2 -17.97 -3.56 -9.16
C ILE A 2 -17.25 -2.24 -9.52
N THR A 3 -17.86 -1.39 -10.35
CA THR A 3 -17.25 -0.11 -10.75
C THR A 3 -17.09 0.84 -9.57
N PHE A 4 -18.22 1.08 -8.87
CA PHE A 4 -18.26 1.83 -7.61
C PHE A 4 -18.98 0.99 -6.57
N THR A 5 -18.40 0.89 -5.37
CA THR A 5 -19.06 0.26 -4.23
C THR A 5 -20.31 1.06 -3.86
N SER A 6 -21.18 0.45 -3.06
CA SER A 6 -22.37 1.16 -2.56
C SER A 6 -22.01 2.40 -1.72
N ALA A 7 -20.85 2.42 -1.07
CA ALA A 7 -20.35 3.56 -0.31
C ALA A 7 -19.85 4.67 -1.26
N GLU A 8 -18.95 4.31 -2.20
CA GLU A 8 -18.44 5.23 -3.22
C GLU A 8 -19.57 5.89 -4.03
N GLN A 9 -20.57 5.11 -4.44
CA GLN A 9 -21.70 5.63 -5.21
C GLN A 9 -22.51 6.65 -4.41
N LYS A 10 -22.77 6.41 -3.12
CA LYS A 10 -23.46 7.37 -2.24
C LYS A 10 -22.68 8.67 -2.10
N VAL A 11 -21.36 8.57 -1.93
CA VAL A 11 -20.48 9.74 -1.83
C VAL A 11 -20.54 10.55 -3.13
N LEU A 12 -20.40 9.90 -4.28
CA LEU A 12 -20.46 10.55 -5.58
C LEU A 12 -21.80 11.22 -5.85
N ASP A 13 -22.92 10.54 -5.54
CA ASP A 13 -24.25 11.07 -5.79
C ASP A 13 -24.51 12.33 -4.94
N LYS A 14 -24.17 12.29 -3.65
CA LYS A 14 -24.28 13.45 -2.75
C LYS A 14 -23.35 14.59 -3.18
N PHE A 15 -22.10 14.28 -3.55
CA PHE A 15 -21.14 15.29 -4.00
C PHE A 15 -21.64 16.01 -5.27
N VAL A 16 -22.09 15.25 -6.27
CA VAL A 16 -22.62 15.81 -7.53
C VAL A 16 -23.91 16.60 -7.29
N GLN A 17 -24.77 16.14 -6.38
CA GLN A 17 -25.98 16.87 -6.01
C GLN A 17 -25.63 18.27 -5.45
N VAL A 18 -24.73 18.36 -4.49
CA VAL A 18 -24.31 19.63 -3.88
C VAL A 18 -23.69 20.57 -4.92
N LEU A 19 -22.86 20.04 -5.83
CA LEU A 19 -22.28 20.83 -6.92
C LEU A 19 -23.36 21.41 -7.87
N LYS A 20 -24.41 20.64 -8.16
CA LYS A 20 -25.53 21.08 -9.01
C LYS A 20 -26.37 22.15 -8.35
N GLU A 21 -26.69 21.98 -7.06
CA GLU A 21 -27.45 22.97 -6.28
C GLU A 21 -26.75 24.34 -6.26
N HIS A 22 -25.41 24.34 -6.25
CA HIS A 22 -24.59 25.54 -6.28
C HIS A 22 -24.21 26.02 -7.69
N ASN A 23 -24.71 25.39 -8.76
CA ASN A 23 -24.33 25.67 -10.16
C ASN A 23 -22.80 25.70 -10.38
N SER A 24 -22.06 24.83 -9.68
CA SER A 24 -20.60 24.83 -9.74
C SER A 24 -20.11 24.43 -11.14
N PRO A 25 -19.14 25.15 -11.74
CA PRO A 25 -18.55 24.77 -13.02
C PRO A 25 -17.82 23.42 -12.97
N SER A 26 -17.45 22.96 -11.76
CA SER A 26 -16.80 21.68 -11.54
C SER A 26 -17.73 20.47 -11.72
N THR A 27 -19.05 20.68 -11.81
CA THR A 27 -20.04 19.60 -12.01
C THR A 27 -19.73 18.78 -13.26
N GLN A 28 -19.54 19.44 -14.41
CA GLN A 28 -19.25 18.77 -15.68
C GLN A 28 -17.91 18.01 -15.63
N LEU A 29 -16.92 18.59 -14.94
CA LEU A 29 -15.63 17.95 -14.76
C LEU A 29 -15.76 16.65 -13.98
N VAL A 30 -16.45 16.65 -12.83
CA VAL A 30 -16.64 15.45 -12.00
C VAL A 30 -17.44 14.39 -12.76
N GLU A 31 -18.54 14.76 -13.41
CA GLU A 31 -19.35 13.83 -14.22
C GLU A 31 -18.55 13.20 -15.37
N SER A 32 -17.68 13.99 -16.03
CA SER A 32 -16.79 13.46 -17.08
C SER A 32 -15.79 12.43 -16.54
N GLN A 33 -15.21 12.67 -15.36
CA GLN A 33 -14.27 11.74 -14.73
C GLN A 33 -14.97 10.45 -14.30
N VAL A 34 -16.17 10.55 -13.72
CA VAL A 34 -17.00 9.38 -13.39
C VAL A 34 -17.30 8.55 -14.65
N LYS A 35 -17.60 9.20 -15.78
CA LYS A 35 -17.80 8.52 -17.07
C LYS A 35 -16.53 7.80 -17.54
N HIS A 36 -15.36 8.42 -17.43
CA HIS A 36 -14.09 7.78 -17.79
C HIS A 36 -13.81 6.54 -16.93
N VAL A 37 -14.06 6.60 -15.62
CA VAL A 37 -13.94 5.45 -14.72
C VAL A 37 -14.87 4.31 -15.15
N ARG A 38 -16.13 4.61 -15.47
CA ARG A 38 -17.09 3.59 -15.95
C ARG A 38 -16.66 2.96 -17.27
N ASN A 39 -16.19 3.76 -18.22
CA ASN A 39 -15.69 3.24 -19.51
C ASN A 39 -14.53 2.28 -19.32
N LEU A 40 -13.56 2.63 -18.46
CA LEU A 40 -12.43 1.76 -18.17
C LEU A 40 -12.87 0.48 -17.43
N ALA A 41 -13.83 0.58 -16.50
CA ALA A 41 -14.39 -0.59 -15.82
C ALA A 41 -15.00 -1.61 -16.80
N HIS A 42 -15.72 -1.14 -17.82
CA HIS A 42 -16.25 -2.01 -18.87
C HIS A 42 -15.14 -2.76 -19.62
N LEU A 43 -14.00 -2.12 -19.88
CA LEU A 43 -12.85 -2.77 -20.52
C LEU A 43 -12.19 -3.81 -19.60
N VAL A 44 -12.08 -3.53 -18.30
CA VAL A 44 -11.58 -4.49 -17.32
C VAL A 44 -12.50 -5.72 -17.26
N ASP A 45 -13.82 -5.52 -17.25
CA ASP A 45 -14.78 -6.62 -17.20
C ASP A 45 -14.82 -7.47 -18.48
N ALA A 46 -14.56 -6.86 -19.64
CA ALA A 46 -14.44 -7.57 -20.90
C ALA A 46 -13.15 -8.40 -21.01
N SER A 47 -12.14 -8.14 -20.16
CA SER A 47 -10.89 -8.89 -20.18
C SER A 47 -11.01 -10.24 -19.47
N SER A 48 -10.33 -11.25 -20.01
CA SER A 48 -10.36 -12.61 -19.48
C SER A 48 -9.92 -12.65 -18.02
N SER A 49 -10.73 -13.30 -17.17
CA SER A 49 -10.36 -13.49 -15.77
C SER A 49 -9.16 -14.44 -15.67
N PRO A 50 -8.15 -14.12 -14.84
CA PRO A 50 -7.07 -15.07 -14.54
C PRO A 50 -7.56 -16.26 -13.71
N LEU A 51 -8.79 -16.21 -13.17
CA LEU A 51 -9.40 -17.29 -12.38
C LEU A 51 -10.15 -18.32 -13.23
N THR A 52 -10.52 -17.99 -14.47
CA THR A 52 -11.33 -18.84 -15.33
C THR A 52 -10.51 -19.43 -16.47
N ASP A 53 -10.58 -20.74 -16.64
CA ASP A 53 -9.96 -21.42 -17.77
C ASP A 53 -10.71 -21.02 -19.06
N SER A 54 -10.01 -20.39 -19.99
CA SER A 54 -10.62 -19.82 -21.20
C SER A 54 -10.34 -20.65 -22.46
N LEU A 55 -9.49 -21.68 -22.35
CA LEU A 55 -9.01 -22.44 -23.51
C LEU A 55 -9.03 -23.94 -23.21
N GLU A 56 -9.83 -24.70 -23.96
CA GLU A 56 -9.88 -26.16 -23.94
C GLU A 56 -8.70 -26.79 -24.71
N PHE A 57 -7.45 -26.47 -24.33
CA PHE A 57 -6.26 -27.16 -24.84
C PHE A 57 -5.76 -28.20 -23.82
N GLU A 58 -4.93 -29.17 -24.27
CA GLU A 58 -4.43 -30.28 -23.43
C GLU A 58 -3.65 -29.80 -22.18
N GLU A 59 -3.05 -28.61 -22.22
CA GLU A 59 -2.50 -27.93 -21.05
C GLU A 59 -3.58 -27.12 -20.33
N LYS A 60 -4.19 -27.72 -19.30
CA LYS A 60 -5.17 -27.03 -18.44
C LYS A 60 -4.56 -25.78 -17.79
N ARG A 61 -4.99 -24.60 -18.23
CA ARG A 61 -4.55 -23.32 -17.66
C ARG A 61 -5.48 -22.97 -16.49
N ASN A 62 -5.29 -23.66 -15.37
CA ASN A 62 -6.01 -23.38 -14.13
C ASN A 62 -5.26 -22.37 -13.23
N VAL A 63 -5.93 -21.89 -12.18
CA VAL A 63 -5.36 -20.93 -11.21
C VAL A 63 -4.05 -21.43 -10.62
N ASP A 64 -3.96 -22.73 -10.29
CA ASP A 64 -2.73 -23.34 -9.76
C ASP A 64 -1.57 -23.27 -10.76
N SER A 65 -1.82 -23.48 -12.05
CA SER A 65 -0.80 -23.34 -13.10
C SER A 65 -0.30 -21.90 -13.23
N LEU A 66 -1.18 -20.92 -13.06
CA LEU A 66 -0.81 -19.50 -13.07
C LEU A 66 0.02 -19.14 -11.82
N ILE A 67 -0.39 -19.63 -10.65
CA ILE A 67 0.37 -19.46 -9.39
C ILE A 67 1.78 -20.03 -9.56
N GLU A 68 1.90 -21.27 -10.03
CA GLU A 68 3.20 -21.91 -10.25
C GLU A 68 4.04 -21.14 -11.28
N LYS A 69 3.42 -20.63 -12.35
CA LYS A 69 4.10 -19.79 -13.35
C LYS A 69 4.65 -18.51 -12.71
N VAL A 70 3.83 -17.78 -11.96
CA VAL A 70 4.22 -16.53 -11.29
C VAL A 70 5.32 -16.77 -10.25
N CYS A 71 5.20 -17.85 -9.46
CA CYS A 71 6.21 -18.25 -8.49
C CYS A 71 7.57 -18.58 -9.13
N ARG A 72 7.57 -19.20 -10.33
CA ARG A 72 8.82 -19.60 -11.01
C ARG A 72 9.46 -18.47 -11.80
N GLN A 73 8.65 -17.67 -12.49
CA GLN A 73 9.13 -16.66 -13.44
C GLN A 73 9.21 -15.26 -12.82
N GLY A 74 8.58 -15.05 -11.67
CA GLY A 74 8.37 -13.72 -11.10
C GLY A 74 7.45 -12.87 -11.97
N LEU A 75 7.46 -11.56 -11.75
CA LEU A 75 6.64 -10.58 -12.47
C LEU A 75 7.50 -9.49 -13.13
N SER A 76 8.72 -9.86 -13.52
CA SER A 76 9.74 -8.90 -13.97
C SER A 76 9.43 -8.25 -15.33
N LEU A 77 8.64 -8.91 -16.19
CA LEU A 77 8.24 -8.39 -17.49
C LEU A 77 6.73 -8.13 -17.51
N ALA A 78 6.33 -7.00 -18.10
CA ALA A 78 4.93 -6.68 -18.31
C ALA A 78 4.17 -7.77 -19.10
N VAL A 79 4.85 -8.51 -19.97
CA VAL A 79 4.23 -9.59 -20.75
C VAL A 79 3.84 -10.81 -19.90
N ASP A 80 4.41 -10.96 -18.70
CA ASP A 80 4.11 -12.07 -17.79
C ASP A 80 2.83 -11.83 -16.98
N ILE A 81 2.40 -10.57 -16.90
CA ILE A 81 1.23 -10.12 -16.15
C ILE A 81 -0.02 -10.18 -17.04
N PRO A 82 -1.15 -10.75 -16.58
CA PRO A 82 -2.41 -10.77 -17.34
C PRO A 82 -2.89 -9.37 -17.74
N SER A 83 -3.52 -9.24 -18.91
CA SER A 83 -4.06 -7.94 -19.37
C SER A 83 -5.08 -7.34 -18.39
N LYS A 84 -5.89 -8.19 -17.74
CA LYS A 84 -6.84 -7.77 -16.71
C LYS A 84 -6.17 -7.05 -15.54
N ALA A 85 -4.98 -7.50 -15.12
CA ALA A 85 -4.22 -6.89 -14.04
C ALA A 85 -3.77 -5.48 -14.39
N HIS A 86 -3.22 -5.28 -15.59
CA HIS A 86 -2.82 -3.95 -16.08
C HIS A 86 -4.00 -2.98 -16.18
N LEU A 87 -5.12 -3.44 -16.77
CA LEU A 87 -6.33 -2.63 -16.89
C LEU A 87 -6.92 -2.30 -15.51
N GLY A 88 -6.91 -3.27 -14.58
CA GLY A 88 -7.34 -3.09 -13.19
C GLY A 88 -6.48 -2.10 -12.40
N HIS A 89 -5.16 -2.10 -12.64
CA HIS A 89 -4.24 -1.13 -12.04
C HIS A 89 -4.55 0.29 -12.53
N ALA A 90 -4.65 0.48 -13.85
CA ALA A 90 -5.04 1.76 -14.44
C ALA A 90 -6.41 2.24 -13.94
N PHE A 91 -7.36 1.32 -13.77
CA PHE A 91 -8.67 1.60 -13.20
C PHE A 91 -8.59 2.11 -11.75
N THR A 92 -7.75 1.50 -10.91
CA THR A 92 -7.54 1.95 -9.52
C THR A 92 -6.95 3.36 -9.48
N ILE A 93 -5.94 3.63 -10.30
CA ILE A 93 -5.32 4.96 -10.41
C ILE A 93 -6.35 5.99 -10.87
N LEU A 94 -7.19 5.66 -11.85
CA LEU A 94 -8.21 6.59 -12.34
C LEU A 94 -9.25 6.91 -11.26
N LYS A 95 -9.67 5.93 -10.46
CA LYS A 95 -10.51 6.16 -9.28
C LYS A 95 -9.80 7.02 -8.24
N LEU A 96 -8.53 6.73 -7.96
CA LEU A 96 -7.73 7.52 -7.03
C LEU A 96 -7.66 9.00 -7.45
N HIS A 97 -7.49 9.26 -8.75
CA HIS A 97 -7.53 10.61 -9.30
C HIS A 97 -8.91 11.26 -9.21
N LEU A 98 -9.99 10.51 -9.39
CA LEU A 98 -11.36 11.00 -9.18
C LEU A 98 -11.56 11.43 -7.73
N PHE A 99 -11.28 10.57 -6.75
CA PHE A 99 -11.43 10.93 -5.33
C PHE A 99 -10.43 12.03 -4.90
N GLY A 100 -9.23 12.04 -5.48
CA GLY A 100 -8.27 13.13 -5.29
C GLY A 100 -8.74 14.47 -5.88
N LEU A 101 -9.54 14.46 -6.95
CA LEU A 101 -10.23 15.64 -7.45
C LEU A 101 -11.31 16.09 -6.47
N LEU A 102 -12.13 15.17 -5.94
CA LEU A 102 -13.15 15.48 -4.94
C LEU A 102 -12.51 16.15 -3.71
N MET A 103 -11.40 15.62 -3.19
CA MET A 103 -10.67 16.21 -2.06
C MET A 103 -10.24 17.66 -2.32
N LYS A 104 -9.86 18.00 -3.56
CA LYS A 104 -9.50 19.38 -3.93
C LYS A 104 -10.71 20.31 -4.01
N LEU A 105 -11.89 19.76 -4.26
CA LEU A 105 -13.14 20.49 -4.37
C LEU A 105 -13.88 20.64 -3.04
N LEU A 106 -13.60 19.80 -2.03
CA LEU A 106 -14.14 19.93 -0.67
C LEU A 106 -14.10 21.37 -0.12
N PRO A 107 -12.97 22.11 -0.14
CA PRO A 107 -12.92 23.45 0.45
C PRO A 107 -13.67 24.53 -0.38
N THR A 108 -14.27 24.18 -1.52
CA THR A 108 -14.92 25.15 -2.41
C THR A 108 -16.36 25.46 -2.03
N ILE A 109 -17.04 24.56 -1.32
CA ILE A 109 -18.44 24.67 -0.91
C ILE A 109 -18.57 24.08 0.49
N GLU A 110 -19.17 24.81 1.43
CA GLU A 110 -19.23 24.43 2.84
C GLU A 110 -20.03 23.12 3.05
N GLU A 111 -21.10 22.92 2.30
CA GLU A 111 -21.95 21.73 2.35
C GLU A 111 -21.24 20.44 1.91
N LEU A 112 -20.09 20.53 1.23
CA LEU A 112 -19.28 19.36 0.88
C LEU A 112 -18.51 18.80 2.08
N GLU A 113 -18.40 19.53 3.18
CA GLU A 113 -17.77 19.04 4.41
C GLU A 113 -18.50 17.82 4.97
N GLU A 114 -19.81 17.69 4.72
CA GLU A 114 -20.62 16.52 5.12
C GLU A 114 -20.12 15.19 4.55
N VAL A 115 -19.42 15.23 3.41
CA VAL A 115 -18.88 14.05 2.72
C VAL A 115 -17.34 13.97 2.76
N ALA A 116 -16.69 14.91 3.45
CA ALA A 116 -15.22 15.01 3.46
C ALA A 116 -14.54 13.74 3.98
N ILE A 117 -15.02 13.22 5.12
CA ILE A 117 -14.47 12.03 5.77
C ILE A 117 -14.57 10.82 4.82
N GLN A 118 -15.74 10.62 4.20
CA GLN A 118 -15.98 9.49 3.31
C GLN A 118 -15.13 9.61 2.04
N VAL A 119 -14.97 10.81 1.48
CA VAL A 119 -14.05 11.02 0.34
C VAL A 119 -12.61 10.66 0.71
N GLU A 120 -12.16 11.04 1.90
CA GLU A 120 -10.82 10.69 2.41
C GLU A 120 -10.67 9.18 2.65
N GLU A 121 -11.67 8.52 3.23
CA GLU A 121 -11.69 7.07 3.43
C GLU A 121 -11.57 6.30 2.11
N GLU A 122 -12.38 6.65 1.10
CA GLU A 122 -12.33 6.00 -0.22
C GLU A 122 -11.00 6.26 -0.93
N TYR A 123 -10.43 7.46 -0.80
CA TYR A 123 -9.10 7.77 -1.33
C TYR A 123 -8.01 6.91 -0.68
N ASN A 124 -8.06 6.76 0.64
CA ASN A 124 -7.09 5.97 1.40
C ASN A 124 -7.20 4.47 1.08
N ASP A 125 -8.41 3.96 0.91
CA ASP A 125 -8.65 2.56 0.54
C ASP A 125 -8.07 2.24 -0.86
N LEU A 126 -8.23 3.15 -1.81
CA LEU A 126 -7.60 3.01 -3.13
C LEU A 126 -6.06 3.00 -3.07
N LEU A 127 -5.45 3.80 -2.18
CA LEU A 127 -4.00 3.73 -1.93
C LEU A 127 -3.58 2.40 -1.31
N PHE A 128 -4.35 1.86 -0.38
CA PHE A 128 -4.04 0.56 0.22
C PHE A 128 -4.15 -0.60 -0.77
N ILE A 129 -5.08 -0.53 -1.73
CA ILE A 129 -5.13 -1.50 -2.84
C ILE A 129 -3.84 -1.44 -3.67
N LEU A 130 -3.39 -0.24 -4.02
CA LEU A 130 -2.13 -0.07 -4.76
C LEU A 130 -0.93 -0.57 -3.94
N MET A 131 -0.88 -0.25 -2.65
CA MET A 131 0.17 -0.74 -1.75
C MET A 131 0.21 -2.27 -1.68
N ALA A 132 -0.94 -2.92 -1.54
CA ALA A 132 -1.03 -4.38 -1.49
C ALA A 132 -0.54 -5.02 -2.81
N GLU A 133 -0.91 -4.43 -3.94
CA GLU A 133 -0.44 -4.89 -5.26
C GLU A 133 1.09 -4.79 -5.39
N GLU A 134 1.67 -3.64 -5.06
CA GLU A 134 3.12 -3.39 -5.13
C GLU A 134 3.90 -4.28 -4.15
N LEU A 135 3.37 -4.45 -2.95
CA LEU A 135 3.91 -5.34 -1.92
C LEU A 135 4.04 -6.77 -2.44
N TYR A 136 2.96 -7.32 -2.99
CA TYR A 136 2.98 -8.68 -3.52
C TYR A 136 3.83 -8.84 -4.77
N SER A 137 3.74 -7.86 -5.67
CA SER A 137 4.52 -7.88 -6.89
C SER A 137 6.02 -7.91 -6.59
N ASN A 138 6.46 -7.15 -5.57
CA ASN A 138 7.86 -7.15 -5.15
C ASN A 138 8.26 -8.45 -4.44
N LEU A 139 7.43 -8.98 -3.52
CA LEU A 139 7.70 -10.27 -2.87
C LEU A 139 7.94 -11.39 -3.89
N LEU A 140 7.12 -11.45 -4.94
CA LEU A 140 7.20 -12.44 -6.01
C LEU A 140 8.37 -12.19 -6.97
N SER A 141 8.81 -10.94 -7.12
CA SER A 141 9.90 -10.58 -8.03
C SER A 141 11.29 -10.82 -7.40
N GLN A 142 11.41 -10.74 -6.08
CA GLN A 142 12.71 -10.88 -5.42
C GLN A 142 13.11 -12.34 -5.17
N ASN A 143 12.16 -13.28 -5.12
CA ASN A 143 12.38 -14.71 -4.86
C ASN A 143 13.29 -14.96 -3.64
N ARG A 144 13.10 -14.17 -2.57
CA ARG A 144 13.89 -14.24 -1.31
C ARG A 144 13.18 -14.98 -0.18
N ILE A 145 11.96 -15.45 -0.43
CA ILE A 145 11.07 -16.04 0.57
C ILE A 145 10.85 -17.51 0.29
N ALA A 146 10.44 -18.28 1.30
CA ALA A 146 10.16 -19.70 1.15
C ALA A 146 8.99 -19.97 0.17
N HIS A 147 8.92 -21.19 -0.38
CA HIS A 147 7.91 -21.54 -1.38
C HIS A 147 6.47 -21.41 -0.88
N LYS A 148 6.19 -21.79 0.39
CA LYS A 148 4.83 -21.69 0.98
C LYS A 148 4.31 -20.24 0.97
N PRO A 149 4.97 -19.26 1.62
CA PRO A 149 4.50 -17.87 1.60
C PRO A 149 4.54 -17.27 0.19
N MET A 150 5.47 -17.67 -0.68
CA MET A 150 5.48 -17.23 -2.07
C MET A 150 4.22 -17.67 -2.83
N ARG A 151 3.80 -18.91 -2.63
CA ARG A 151 2.60 -19.47 -3.26
C ARG A 151 1.32 -18.77 -2.77
N GLU A 152 1.23 -18.49 -1.47
CA GLU A 152 0.09 -17.76 -0.92
C GLU A 152 0.08 -16.29 -1.35
N ALA A 153 1.24 -15.62 -1.44
CA ALA A 153 1.36 -14.28 -2.01
C ALA A 153 0.88 -14.21 -3.47
N ALA A 154 1.24 -15.21 -4.29
CA ALA A 154 0.79 -15.30 -5.67
C ALA A 154 -0.73 -15.47 -5.79
N LYS A 155 -1.33 -16.30 -4.93
CA LYS A 155 -2.79 -16.45 -4.85
C LYS A 155 -3.49 -15.13 -4.53
N GLU A 156 -3.01 -14.43 -3.49
CA GLU A 156 -3.59 -13.17 -3.05
C GLU A 156 -3.49 -12.11 -4.15
N LEU A 157 -2.36 -12.02 -4.84
CA LEU A 157 -2.19 -11.09 -5.96
C LEU A 157 -3.13 -11.40 -7.13
N ILE A 158 -3.28 -12.68 -7.50
CA ILE A 158 -4.20 -13.10 -8.57
C ILE A 158 -5.66 -12.81 -8.17
N LEU A 159 -6.02 -13.04 -6.91
CA LEU A 159 -7.34 -12.70 -6.37
C LEU A 159 -7.57 -11.19 -6.42
N LEU A 160 -6.57 -10.39 -6.03
CA LEU A 160 -6.61 -8.93 -6.11
C LEU A 160 -6.81 -8.44 -7.54
N TRP A 161 -6.15 -9.06 -8.53
CA TRP A 161 -6.32 -8.70 -9.93
C TRP A 161 -7.75 -8.94 -10.45
N ASP A 162 -8.45 -9.94 -9.92
CA ASP A 162 -9.80 -10.27 -10.37
C ASP A 162 -10.92 -9.59 -9.55
N LYS A 163 -10.72 -9.46 -8.24
CA LYS A 163 -11.70 -9.00 -7.24
C LYS A 163 -11.35 -7.64 -6.59
N ARG A 164 -10.56 -6.83 -7.29
CA ARG A 164 -9.95 -5.56 -6.83
C ARG A 164 -10.85 -4.61 -6.04
N THR A 165 -12.11 -4.46 -6.44
CA THR A 165 -13.09 -3.54 -5.81
C THR A 165 -14.21 -4.23 -5.04
N SER A 166 -14.30 -5.57 -5.09
CA SER A 166 -15.38 -6.33 -4.46
C SER A 166 -15.03 -6.72 -3.02
N GLY A 167 -14.81 -5.72 -2.16
CA GLY A 167 -14.55 -5.96 -0.72
C GLY A 167 -13.22 -6.64 -0.43
N TYR A 168 -12.27 -6.68 -1.37
CA TYR A 168 -10.94 -7.27 -1.15
C TYR A 168 -10.25 -6.68 0.10
N LEU A 169 -10.39 -5.36 0.33
CA LEU A 169 -9.84 -4.71 1.53
C LEU A 169 -10.49 -5.16 2.85
N SER A 170 -11.74 -5.63 2.84
CA SER A 170 -12.39 -6.14 4.05
C SER A 170 -12.02 -7.59 4.36
N THR A 171 -11.41 -8.30 3.41
CA THR A 171 -11.00 -9.71 3.54
C THR A 171 -9.49 -9.88 3.62
N PHE A 172 -8.73 -9.01 2.94
CA PHE A 172 -7.30 -9.11 2.82
C PHE A 172 -6.56 -8.27 3.88
N ALA A 173 -5.61 -8.94 4.56
CA ALA A 173 -4.63 -8.38 5.47
C ALA A 173 -5.14 -7.25 6.36
N GLN A 174 -6.24 -7.52 7.08
CA GLN A 174 -6.75 -6.63 8.13
C GLN A 174 -5.62 -6.15 9.05
N SER A 175 -4.68 -7.04 9.39
CA SER A 175 -3.49 -6.71 10.18
C SER A 175 -2.52 -5.76 9.48
N THR A 176 -2.25 -5.93 8.18
CA THR A 176 -1.39 -5.01 7.42
C THR A 176 -2.06 -3.65 7.21
N ARG A 177 -3.36 -3.62 6.94
CA ARG A 177 -4.13 -2.36 6.89
C ARG A 177 -4.11 -1.65 8.25
N GLN A 178 -4.29 -2.39 9.35
CA GLN A 178 -4.17 -1.84 10.71
C GLN A 178 -2.75 -1.31 10.99
N LEU A 179 -1.71 -2.00 10.53
CA LEU A 179 -0.33 -1.51 10.64
C LEU A 179 -0.14 -0.19 9.87
N TRP A 180 -0.66 -0.08 8.65
CA TRP A 180 -0.60 1.15 7.86
C TRP A 180 -1.39 2.28 8.49
N LEU A 181 -2.60 2.01 9.00
CA LEU A 181 -3.41 3.00 9.72
C LEU A 181 -2.69 3.49 10.98
N ALA A 182 -2.15 2.57 11.79
CA ALA A 182 -1.37 2.92 12.97
C ALA A 182 -0.15 3.77 12.59
N ARG A 183 0.56 3.40 11.52
CA ARG A 183 1.71 4.17 11.03
C ARG A 183 1.33 5.56 10.54
N ASN A 184 0.16 5.72 9.94
CA ASN A 184 -0.35 6.99 9.45
C ASN A 184 -0.57 8.02 10.57
N THR A 185 -0.85 7.54 11.79
CA THR A 185 -0.97 8.38 12.99
C THR A 185 0.37 8.70 13.66
N LEU A 186 1.45 8.00 13.28
CA LEU A 186 2.74 8.09 13.96
C LEU A 186 3.59 9.24 13.39
N VAL A 187 3.81 10.26 14.20
CA VAL A 187 4.82 11.29 13.94
C VAL A 187 6.09 10.92 14.71
N PRO A 188 7.19 10.55 14.03
CA PRO A 188 8.42 10.15 14.69
C PRO A 188 9.07 11.35 15.37
N VAL A 189 9.51 11.15 16.61
CA VAL A 189 10.27 12.13 17.40
C VAL A 189 11.77 11.99 17.12
N LEU A 190 12.20 10.80 16.67
CA LEU A 190 13.59 10.37 16.43
C LEU A 190 14.38 10.20 17.73
N GLY A 191 14.49 11.26 18.53
CA GLY A 191 15.11 11.23 19.85
C GLY A 191 16.55 10.72 19.80
N THR A 192 16.81 9.59 20.45
CA THR A 192 18.13 8.92 20.47
C THR A 192 18.36 7.99 19.27
N LEU A 193 17.40 7.91 18.33
CA LEU A 193 17.37 6.96 17.22
C LEU A 193 17.30 5.48 17.64
N LEU A 194 16.86 5.21 18.89
CA LEU A 194 16.59 3.86 19.40
C LEU A 194 15.17 3.37 19.08
N GLY A 195 14.24 4.27 18.76
CA GLY A 195 12.88 3.90 18.32
C GLY A 195 11.92 3.43 19.41
N THR A 196 12.32 3.44 20.69
CA THR A 196 11.49 2.93 21.80
C THR A 196 10.12 3.64 21.87
N MET A 197 10.10 4.97 21.73
CA MET A 197 8.85 5.74 21.78
C MET A 197 7.96 5.45 20.57
N GLU A 198 8.57 5.34 19.39
CA GLU A 198 7.88 5.01 18.16
C GLU A 198 7.27 3.60 18.21
N ILE A 199 8.02 2.61 18.70
CA ILE A 199 7.53 1.24 18.89
C ILE A 199 6.37 1.22 19.87
N MET A 200 6.48 1.89 21.02
CA MET A 200 5.40 1.93 22.01
C MET A 200 4.12 2.55 21.43
N ARG A 201 4.23 3.69 20.73
CA ARG A 201 3.07 4.36 20.10
C ARG A 201 2.44 3.57 18.98
N LEU A 202 3.26 2.88 18.18
CA LEU A 202 2.75 1.99 17.14
C LEU A 202 2.00 0.81 17.76
N SER A 203 2.61 0.21 18.80
CA SER A 203 2.10 -1.00 19.47
C SER A 203 0.73 -0.81 20.16
N THR A 204 0.32 0.42 20.48
CA THR A 204 -1.00 0.69 21.07
C THR A 204 -2.15 0.62 20.07
N HIS A 205 -1.88 0.64 18.77
CA HIS A 205 -2.89 0.76 17.71
C HIS A 205 -2.92 -0.44 16.74
N VAL A 206 -2.15 -1.49 17.03
CA VAL A 206 -1.96 -2.66 16.17
C VAL A 206 -2.46 -3.94 16.86
N PRO A 207 -2.89 -4.96 16.09
CA PRO A 207 -3.47 -6.20 16.64
C PRO A 207 -2.43 -7.06 17.36
N LYS A 208 -2.87 -8.01 18.19
CA LYS A 208 -1.98 -8.89 18.99
C LYS A 208 -0.90 -9.59 18.16
N VAL A 209 -1.24 -10.05 16.96
CA VAL A 209 -0.31 -10.71 16.02
C VAL A 209 0.93 -9.87 15.70
N TRP A 210 0.86 -8.55 15.87
CA TRP A 210 2.01 -7.65 15.78
C TRP A 210 3.10 -7.94 16.81
N PHE A 211 2.73 -8.24 18.05
CA PHE A 211 3.71 -8.54 19.10
C PHE A 211 4.40 -9.88 18.85
N ASP A 212 3.65 -10.86 18.36
CA ASP A 212 4.20 -12.16 17.98
C ASP A 212 5.18 -12.00 16.81
N PHE A 213 4.84 -11.15 15.83
CA PHE A 213 5.75 -10.75 14.75
C PHE A 213 7.01 -10.04 15.25
N LEU A 214 6.89 -9.02 16.12
CA LEU A 214 8.06 -8.32 16.65
C LEU A 214 9.00 -9.27 17.40
N THR A 215 8.45 -10.27 18.08
CA THR A 215 9.22 -11.30 18.78
C THR A 215 9.94 -12.22 17.79
N SER A 216 9.30 -12.58 16.67
CA SER A 216 9.89 -13.46 15.66
C SER A 216 11.06 -12.80 14.91
N ILE A 217 11.03 -11.48 14.72
CA ILE A 217 12.09 -10.72 14.05
C ILE A 217 13.16 -10.16 15.00
N ALA A 218 13.04 -10.35 16.31
CA ALA A 218 13.87 -9.68 17.32
C ALA A 218 15.39 -9.96 17.18
N HIS A 219 15.77 -11.08 16.56
CA HIS A 219 17.16 -11.46 16.32
C HIS A 219 17.62 -11.27 14.86
N ASP A 220 16.75 -10.79 13.98
CA ASP A 220 17.07 -10.50 12.59
C ASP A 220 17.49 -9.03 12.43
N ALA A 221 18.78 -8.81 12.16
CA ALA A 221 19.35 -7.48 12.00
C ALA A 221 18.82 -6.74 10.75
N GLU A 222 18.48 -7.46 9.67
CA GLU A 222 17.88 -6.85 8.49
C GLU A 222 16.44 -6.42 8.81
N ALA A 223 15.64 -7.29 9.43
CA ALA A 223 14.27 -6.96 9.83
C ALA A 223 14.22 -5.83 10.87
N ALA A 224 15.16 -5.79 11.82
CA ALA A 224 15.30 -4.68 12.76
C ALA A 224 15.62 -3.37 12.04
N SER A 225 16.49 -3.39 11.04
CA SER A 225 16.78 -2.21 10.22
C SER A 225 15.56 -1.76 9.39
N ALA A 226 14.78 -2.71 8.86
CA ALA A 226 13.52 -2.42 8.17
C ALA A 226 12.48 -1.78 9.10
N LEU A 227 12.42 -2.23 10.36
CA LEU A 227 11.60 -1.64 11.41
C LEU A 227 12.02 -0.19 11.68
N GLU A 228 13.31 0.09 11.79
CA GLU A 228 13.81 1.46 11.97
C GLU A 228 13.40 2.37 10.79
N GLU A 229 13.58 1.90 9.54
CA GLU A 229 13.14 2.67 8.37
C GLU A 229 11.65 2.97 8.39
N PHE A 230 10.84 1.98 8.74
CA PHE A 230 9.40 2.12 8.84
C PHE A 230 9.02 3.14 9.92
N LEU A 231 9.53 3.00 11.14
CA LEU A 231 9.19 3.86 12.29
C LEU A 231 9.61 5.31 12.07
N PHE A 232 10.82 5.54 11.56
CA PHE A 232 11.36 6.88 11.39
C PHE A 232 10.95 7.54 10.07
N GLY A 233 10.52 6.75 9.07
CA GLY A 233 10.14 7.27 7.76
C GLY A 233 11.33 7.82 6.96
N ILE A 234 12.53 7.30 7.23
CA ILE A 234 13.78 7.61 6.53
C ILE A 234 14.49 6.30 6.18
N THR A 235 15.37 6.32 5.18
CA THR A 235 16.07 5.11 4.73
C THR A 235 17.20 4.74 5.69
N TYR A 236 17.68 3.50 5.59
CA TYR A 236 18.81 2.98 6.34
C TYR A 236 20.07 3.83 6.15
N GLU A 237 20.33 4.30 4.93
CA GLU A 237 21.47 5.18 4.64
C GLU A 237 21.32 6.53 5.33
N GLU A 238 20.12 7.11 5.29
CA GLU A 238 19.83 8.38 5.95
C GLU A 238 19.96 8.26 7.47
N LEU A 239 19.48 7.16 8.04
CA LEU A 239 19.63 6.86 9.46
C LEU A 239 21.11 6.66 9.83
N GLY A 240 21.89 6.00 8.97
CA GLY A 240 23.33 5.86 9.12
C GLY A 240 24.04 7.22 9.14
N ASN A 241 23.73 8.09 8.17
CA ASN A 241 24.28 9.44 8.08
C ASN A 241 23.93 10.28 9.33
N LEU A 242 22.69 10.17 9.83
CA LEU A 242 22.29 10.85 11.07
C LEU A 242 23.06 10.33 12.28
N ARG A 243 23.24 9.01 12.41
CA ARG A 243 24.01 8.41 13.51
C ARG A 243 25.47 8.84 13.48
N GLU A 244 26.08 8.89 12.29
CA GLU A 244 27.45 9.37 12.12
C GLU A 244 27.59 10.84 12.48
N TYR A 245 26.67 11.69 12.02
CA TYR A 245 26.64 13.11 12.35
C TYR A 245 26.45 13.35 13.85
N MET A 246 25.51 12.63 14.48
CA MET A 246 25.29 12.72 15.93
C MET A 246 26.54 12.32 16.71
N LYS A 247 27.28 11.31 16.23
CA LYS A 247 28.54 10.88 16.84
C LYS A 247 29.66 11.91 16.66
N SER A 248 29.81 12.50 15.47
CA SER A 248 30.87 13.49 15.19
C SER A 248 30.66 14.78 15.97
N GLU A 249 29.40 15.24 16.09
CA GLU A 249 29.03 16.47 16.79
C GLU A 249 28.74 16.25 18.29
N ASN A 250 28.92 15.01 18.79
CA ASN A 250 28.62 14.61 20.17
C ASN A 250 27.17 14.95 20.62
N ILE A 251 26.22 14.82 19.69
CA ILE A 251 24.79 15.04 19.90
C ILE A 251 24.17 13.72 20.37
N ARG A 252 23.48 13.76 21.53
CA ARG A 252 22.81 12.57 22.10
C ARG A 252 21.36 12.40 21.66
N VAL A 253 20.69 13.50 21.33
CA VAL A 253 19.26 13.53 21.01
C VAL A 253 19.06 14.49 19.85
N ILE A 254 18.27 14.06 18.87
CA ILE A 254 17.89 14.85 17.71
C ILE A 254 16.36 14.89 17.59
N ASN A 255 15.82 16.02 17.17
CA ASN A 255 14.41 16.16 16.84
C ASN A 255 14.20 16.06 15.31
N ARG A 256 12.94 15.95 14.88
CA ARG A 256 12.60 15.81 13.46
C ARG A 256 13.07 16.98 12.59
N SER A 257 12.92 18.21 13.07
CA SER A 257 13.29 19.40 12.30
C SER A 257 14.80 19.47 12.04
N SER A 258 15.62 19.26 13.08
CA SER A 258 17.07 19.21 12.97
C SER A 258 17.53 18.05 12.08
N ALA A 259 16.94 16.86 12.23
CA ALA A 259 17.27 15.71 11.39
C ALA A 259 16.96 15.99 9.90
N TRP A 260 15.84 16.64 9.60
CA TRP A 260 15.47 16.97 8.22
C TRP A 260 16.43 18.00 7.63
N HIS A 261 16.82 19.01 8.42
CA HIS A 261 17.84 19.97 8.03
C HIS A 261 19.18 19.29 7.72
N ILE A 262 19.65 18.37 8.56
CA ILE A 262 20.90 17.63 8.36
C ILE A 262 20.83 16.74 7.11
N LEU A 263 19.69 16.12 6.85
CA LEU A 263 19.45 15.29 5.67
C LEU A 263 19.15 16.10 4.40
N GLY A 264 19.11 17.44 4.47
CA GLY A 264 18.73 18.29 3.33
C GLY A 264 17.28 18.08 2.86
N LYS A 265 16.41 17.54 3.72
CA LYS A 265 14.99 17.31 3.43
C LYS A 265 14.17 18.54 3.75
N LYS A 266 13.18 18.83 2.91
CA LYS A 266 12.15 19.82 3.24
C LYS A 266 11.30 19.26 4.38
N GLU A 267 11.09 20.06 5.42
CA GLU A 267 10.06 19.73 6.41
C GLU A 267 8.72 19.54 5.69
N GLU A 268 8.14 18.36 5.83
CA GLU A 268 6.79 18.13 5.38
C GLU A 268 5.87 19.02 6.22
N LYS A 269 5.06 19.85 5.55
CA LYS A 269 4.01 20.63 6.24
C LYS A 269 3.14 19.67 7.05
N LYS A 270 2.66 20.14 8.21
CA LYS A 270 1.82 19.39 9.15
C LYS A 270 0.80 18.50 8.42
N VAL A 271 0.68 17.28 8.95
CA VAL A 271 -0.33 16.26 8.60
C VAL A 271 -1.68 16.92 8.36
N GLY A 272 -2.14 16.86 7.11
CA GLY A 272 -3.43 17.34 6.63
C GLY A 272 -3.71 16.81 5.22
N THR A 273 -4.86 16.16 5.07
CA THR A 273 -5.55 15.71 3.83
C THR A 273 -4.82 14.71 2.91
N TYR A 274 -3.52 14.43 3.10
CA TYR A 274 -2.75 13.49 2.25
C TYR A 274 -1.80 12.57 3.03
N SER A 275 -2.15 12.25 4.27
CA SER A 275 -1.33 11.43 5.18
C SER A 275 -1.04 10.03 4.60
N ALA A 276 -2.06 9.36 4.04
CA ALA A 276 -1.89 8.06 3.39
C ALA A 276 -1.04 8.13 2.10
N LEU A 277 -1.10 9.23 1.34
CA LEU A 277 -0.25 9.40 0.16
C LEU A 277 1.23 9.55 0.55
N ALA A 278 1.51 10.24 1.67
CA ALA A 278 2.87 10.33 2.21
C ALA A 278 3.36 8.96 2.68
N LEU A 279 2.50 8.18 3.34
CA LEU A 279 2.79 6.79 3.71
C LEU A 279 3.10 5.93 2.47
N TYR A 280 2.27 6.01 1.43
CA TYR A 280 2.47 5.28 0.19
C TYR A 280 3.83 5.61 -0.47
N LYS A 281 4.16 6.90 -0.56
CA LYS A 281 5.45 7.35 -1.10
C LYS A 281 6.62 6.86 -0.26
N SER A 282 6.50 6.90 1.08
CA SER A 282 7.52 6.39 1.99
C SER A 282 7.73 4.88 1.83
N PHE A 283 6.65 4.12 1.66
CA PHE A 283 6.70 2.69 1.36
C PHE A 283 7.43 2.41 0.05
N LEU A 284 7.03 3.06 -1.06
CA LEU A 284 7.68 2.87 -2.37
C LEU A 284 9.16 3.25 -2.34
N GLU A 285 9.53 4.31 -1.61
CA GLU A 285 10.93 4.70 -1.47
C GLU A 285 11.74 3.63 -0.75
N ARG A 286 11.25 3.13 0.40
CA ARG A 286 11.92 2.06 1.15
C ARG A 286 12.03 0.78 0.34
N GLN A 287 10.96 0.41 -0.37
CA GLN A 287 10.95 -0.76 -1.26
C GLN A 287 11.97 -0.62 -2.38
N ARG A 288 12.05 0.55 -3.03
CA ARG A 288 13.07 0.83 -4.04
C ARG A 288 14.48 0.70 -3.49
N GLN A 289 14.75 1.23 -2.30
CA GLN A 289 16.07 1.09 -1.68
C GLN A 289 16.38 -0.36 -1.32
N SER A 290 15.39 -1.11 -0.83
CA SER A 290 15.55 -2.54 -0.52
C SER A 290 15.96 -3.35 -1.77
N ILE A 291 15.33 -3.07 -2.92
CA ILE A 291 15.68 -3.64 -4.22
C ILE A 291 17.12 -3.28 -4.61
N ILE A 292 17.49 -1.99 -4.54
CA ILE A 292 18.84 -1.51 -4.88
C ILE A 292 19.90 -2.19 -4.02
N ARG A 293 19.67 -2.29 -2.70
CA ARG A 293 20.56 -3.00 -1.78
C ARG A 293 20.67 -4.47 -2.12
N GLY A 294 19.53 -5.10 -2.44
CA GLY A 294 19.45 -6.49 -2.86
C GLY A 294 20.27 -6.81 -4.10
N TYR A 295 20.30 -5.92 -5.10
CA TYR A 295 21.11 -6.07 -6.31
C TYR A 295 22.61 -5.79 -6.07
N LYS A 296 22.92 -4.81 -5.22
CA LYS A 296 24.31 -4.40 -4.93
C LYS A 296 24.98 -5.21 -3.82
N GLU A 297 24.25 -6.12 -3.19
CA GLU A 297 24.64 -6.79 -1.94
C GLU A 297 25.08 -5.78 -0.86
N ALA A 298 24.45 -4.60 -0.86
CA ALA A 298 24.78 -3.55 0.09
C ALA A 298 24.21 -3.86 1.49
N LYS A 299 24.74 -3.17 2.51
CA LYS A 299 24.23 -3.26 3.88
C LYS A 299 22.84 -2.63 4.00
N GLY A 300 22.06 -3.13 4.95
CA GLY A 300 20.72 -2.65 5.25
C GLY A 300 19.65 -3.66 4.82
N PRO A 301 18.36 -3.33 5.07
CA PRO A 301 17.27 -4.25 4.83
C PRO A 301 17.03 -4.42 3.32
N LYS A 302 16.92 -5.67 2.87
CA LYS A 302 16.58 -6.04 1.49
C LYS A 302 15.08 -6.20 1.27
N MET A 303 14.31 -6.26 2.36
CA MET A 303 12.86 -6.24 2.38
C MET A 303 12.37 -5.11 3.28
N THR A 304 11.22 -4.55 2.95
CA THR A 304 10.51 -3.59 3.82
C THR A 304 9.90 -4.31 5.02
N LEU A 305 9.57 -3.56 6.09
CA LEU A 305 8.91 -4.14 7.26
C LEU A 305 7.56 -4.78 6.90
N GLU A 306 6.83 -4.14 5.98
CA GLU A 306 5.58 -4.65 5.43
C GLU A 306 5.75 -6.03 4.81
N GLU A 307 6.85 -6.24 4.08
CA GLU A 307 7.17 -7.51 3.44
C GLU A 307 7.50 -8.59 4.47
N TYR A 308 8.32 -8.27 5.48
CA TYR A 308 8.57 -9.17 6.60
C TYR A 308 7.27 -9.54 7.32
N PHE A 309 6.40 -8.56 7.57
CA PHE A 309 5.15 -8.79 8.28
C PHE A 309 4.19 -9.66 7.47
N VAL A 310 4.07 -9.42 6.17
CA VAL A 310 3.21 -10.24 5.31
C VAL A 310 3.76 -11.66 5.16
N VAL A 311 5.08 -11.83 5.02
CA VAL A 311 5.67 -13.19 5.02
C VAL A 311 5.34 -13.93 6.33
N TYR A 312 5.52 -13.26 7.47
CA TYR A 312 5.16 -13.83 8.77
C TYR A 312 3.67 -14.24 8.84
N LEU A 313 2.77 -13.39 8.35
CA LEU A 313 1.35 -13.71 8.29
C LEU A 313 1.08 -14.91 7.39
N LEU A 314 1.67 -14.98 6.19
CA LEU A 314 1.46 -16.08 5.24
C LEU A 314 2.08 -17.40 5.70
N GLU A 315 3.07 -17.36 6.60
CA GLU A 315 3.68 -18.55 7.19
C GLU A 315 2.87 -19.09 8.37
N SER A 316 2.20 -18.20 9.12
CA SER A 316 1.42 -18.54 10.31
C SER A 316 0.25 -19.48 10.00
N ASP A 317 0.06 -20.50 10.84
CA ASP A 317 -1.08 -21.41 10.76
C ASP A 317 -2.41 -20.74 11.16
N ASP A 318 -2.35 -19.57 11.82
CA ASP A 318 -3.51 -18.74 12.14
C ASP A 318 -3.97 -17.86 10.96
N TYR A 319 -3.22 -17.86 9.85
CA TYR A 319 -3.70 -17.23 8.62
C TYR A 319 -4.79 -18.10 8.00
N GLN A 320 -6.02 -17.61 8.10
CA GLN A 320 -7.19 -18.17 7.44
C GLN A 320 -7.39 -17.42 6.11
N PRO A 321 -6.77 -17.85 4.99
CA PRO A 321 -7.17 -17.35 3.69
C PRO A 321 -8.64 -17.72 3.50
N GLN A 322 -9.49 -16.75 3.18
CA GLN A 322 -10.91 -17.05 2.98
C GLN A 322 -11.07 -18.05 1.84
N ILE A 323 -11.81 -19.12 2.12
CA ILE A 323 -12.19 -20.13 1.13
C ILE A 323 -13.03 -19.42 0.06
N ILE A 324 -12.52 -19.48 -1.17
CA ILE A 324 -13.22 -19.02 -2.37
C ILE A 324 -14.44 -19.93 -2.55
N ASN A 325 -15.63 -19.42 -2.29
CA ASN A 325 -16.87 -19.92 -2.90
C ASN A 325 -17.25 -19.01 -4.08
#